data_AF-A0A7C4G7G1-F1
#
_entry.id   AF-A0A7C4G7G1-F1
#
_cell.length_a   1.000
_cell.length_b   1.000
_cell.length_c   1.000
_cell.angle_alpha   90.00
_cell.angle_beta   90.00
_cell.angle_gamma   90.00
#
_symmetry.space_group_name_H-M   'P 1'
#
loop_
_entity.id
_entity.type
_entity.pdbx_description
1 polymer ?
#
loop_
_entity_poly.entity_id
_entity_poly.type
_entity_poly.pdbx_seq_one_letter_code
_entity_poly.pdbx_strand_id
1 'polypeptide(L)'
;MSNRLIFKTRTCEVIIDYDKCIAPKCRFTCVKADRLYGRSILKIADGKPVLAVSMDEASRICNECLACEIHCEWSGGKAVKVVVPL
;
A
#
# COMPACT_ATOMS: atom_id res chain seq x y z
N MET A 1 17.33 -1.81 -11.12
CA MET A 1 16.64 -2.68 -10.13
C MET A 1 15.31 -2.03 -9.82
N SER A 2 14.19 -2.70 -10.08
CA SER A 2 12.86 -2.12 -9.88
C SER A 2 12.61 -1.93 -8.39
N ASN A 3 12.54 -0.68 -7.92
CA ASN A 3 12.33 -0.32 -6.51
C ASN A 3 10.82 -0.32 -6.24
N ARG A 4 10.22 -1.51 -6.20
CA ARG A 4 8.78 -1.71 -6.02
C ARG A 4 8.49 -2.81 -5.01
N LEU A 5 7.40 -2.65 -4.27
CA LEU A 5 6.77 -3.71 -3.50
C LEU A 5 5.51 -4.16 -4.22
N ILE A 6 5.42 -5.45 -4.55
CA ILE A 6 4.27 -6.06 -5.23
C ILE A 6 3.81 -7.24 -4.39
N PHE A 7 2.52 -7.31 -4.09
CA PHE A 7 1.93 -8.46 -3.40
C PHE A 7 0.48 -8.66 -3.84
N LYS A 8 0.05 -9.91 -3.80
CA LYS A 8 -1.34 -10.28 -4.09
C LYS A 8 -2.21 -10.17 -2.85
N THR A 9 -3.43 -9.71 -3.04
CA THR A 9 -4.52 -9.86 -2.09
C THR A 9 -5.43 -11.00 -2.54
N ARG A 10 -6.61 -11.16 -1.94
CA ARG A 10 -7.51 -12.28 -2.23
C ARG A 10 -7.96 -12.33 -3.69
N THR A 11 -8.25 -11.18 -4.28
CA THR A 11 -8.67 -11.01 -5.67
C THR A 11 -7.80 -10.01 -6.43
N CYS A 12 -7.19 -9.05 -5.75
CA CYS A 12 -6.43 -7.97 -6.38
C CYS A 12 -4.90 -8.15 -6.28
N GLU A 13 -4.16 -7.26 -6.93
CA GLU A 13 -2.72 -7.07 -6.74
C GLU A 13 -2.44 -5.63 -6.30
N VAL A 14 -1.60 -5.45 -5.30
CA VAL A 14 -1.18 -4.14 -4.80
C VAL A 14 0.26 -3.89 -5.22
N ILE A 15 0.49 -2.74 -5.84
CA ILE A 15 1.79 -2.28 -6.28
C ILE A 15 2.11 -0.97 -5.57
N ILE A 16 3.28 -0.92 -4.93
CA ILE A 16 3.85 0.31 -4.37
C ILE A 16 5.14 0.63 -5.13
N ASP A 17 5.09 1.71 -5.90
CA ASP A 17 6.23 2.24 -6.66
C ASP A 17 7.03 3.22 -5.80
N TYR A 18 8.17 2.78 -5.26
CA TYR A 18 8.97 3.61 -4.37
C TYR A 18 9.67 4.76 -5.10
N ASP A 19 9.83 4.69 -6.42
CA ASP A 19 10.42 5.77 -7.20
C ASP A 19 9.46 6.97 -7.33
N LYS A 20 8.15 6.73 -7.17
CA LYS A 20 7.11 7.78 -7.09
C LYS A 20 6.77 8.20 -5.67
N CYS A 21 7.27 7.48 -4.67
CA CYS A 21 6.88 7.70 -3.29
C CYS A 21 7.53 8.97 -2.74
N ILE A 22 6.71 9.97 -2.40
CA ILE A 22 7.17 11.23 -1.80
C ILE A 22 7.25 11.19 -0.27
N ALA A 23 7.24 10.00 0.35
CA ALA A 23 7.42 9.89 1.79
C ALA A 23 8.80 10.45 2.21
N PRO A 24 8.91 11.11 3.38
CA PRO A 24 7.88 11.34 4.39
C PRO A 24 7.00 12.58 4.14
N LYS A 25 7.15 13.34 3.04
CA LYS A 25 6.40 14.58 2.75
C LYS A 25 4.88 14.38 2.79
N CYS A 26 4.38 13.24 2.31
CA CYS A 26 2.95 12.86 2.37
C CYS A 26 2.49 12.34 3.74
N ARG A 27 3.36 12.34 4.76
CA ARG A 27 3.09 11.85 6.13
C ARG A 27 2.56 10.42 6.18
N PHE A 28 2.96 9.57 5.22
CA PHE A 28 2.57 8.17 5.08
C PHE A 28 1.04 7.98 5.05
N THR A 29 0.34 8.82 4.27
CA THR A 29 -1.13 8.78 4.14
C THR A 29 -1.66 7.39 3.77
N CYS A 30 -0.98 6.62 2.91
CA CYS A 30 -1.38 5.25 2.55
C CYS A 30 -1.34 4.28 3.74
N VAL A 31 -0.31 4.34 4.58
CA VAL A 31 -0.17 3.49 5.78
C VAL A 31 -1.24 3.87 6.81
N LYS A 32 -1.50 5.17 6.98
CA LYS A 32 -2.55 5.65 7.90
C LYS A 32 -3.94 5.25 7.42
N ALA A 33 -4.21 5.34 6.13
CA ALA A 33 -5.46 4.92 5.53
C ALA A 33 -5.68 3.40 5.68
N ASP A 34 -4.65 2.59 5.43
CA ASP A 34 -4.72 1.14 5.65
C ASP A 34 -4.96 0.78 7.14
N ARG A 35 -4.38 1.55 8.06
CA ARG A 35 -4.65 1.38 9.50
C ARG A 35 -6.09 1.76 9.89
N LEU A 36 -6.65 2.80 9.28
CA LEU A 36 -7.96 3.35 9.64
C LEU A 36 -9.13 2.60 8.99
N TYR A 37 -9.01 2.27 7.71
CA TYR A 37 -10.09 1.69 6.89
C TYR A 37 -9.83 0.23 6.50
N GLY A 38 -8.55 -0.15 6.47
CA GLY A 38 -8.10 -1.48 6.08
C GLY A 38 -7.92 -2.40 7.29
N ARG A 39 -6.84 -3.19 7.22
CA ARG A 39 -6.54 -4.23 8.21
C ARG A 39 -5.12 -4.10 8.77
N SER A 40 -4.54 -2.91 8.65
CA SER A 40 -3.18 -2.60 9.14
C SER A 40 -2.11 -3.54 8.60
N ILE A 41 -2.19 -3.91 7.32
CA ILE A 41 -1.21 -4.75 6.63
C ILE A 41 0.03 -3.97 6.21
N LEU A 42 0.00 -2.63 6.25
CA LEU A 42 1.13 -1.74 5.97
C LEU A 42 1.70 -1.15 7.27
N LYS A 43 3.02 -0.98 7.29
CA LYS A 43 3.75 -0.22 8.32
C LYS A 43 4.79 0.70 7.68
N ILE A 44 5.37 1.56 8.50
CA ILE A 44 6.50 2.41 8.12
C ILE A 44 7.78 1.70 8.58
N ALA A 45 8.71 1.47 7.66
CA ALA A 45 10.06 1.00 7.96
C ALA A 45 11.06 1.68 7.02
N ASP A 46 12.20 2.12 7.54
CA ASP A 46 13.27 2.76 6.76
C ASP A 46 12.79 3.91 5.85
N GLY A 47 11.85 4.71 6.37
CA GLY A 47 11.27 5.84 5.63
C GLY A 47 10.33 5.46 4.49
N LYS A 48 9.95 4.17 4.35
CA LYS A 48 9.09 3.66 3.28
C LYS A 48 7.87 2.91 3.83
N PRO A 49 6.74 2.89 3.09
CA PRO A 49 5.65 1.97 3.37
C PRO A 49 6.07 0.53 3.00
N VAL A 50 5.98 -0.38 3.95
CA VAL A 50 6.28 -1.82 3.76
C VAL A 50 5.16 -2.67 4.34
N LEU A 51 5.16 -3.98 4.07
CA LEU A 51 4.23 -4.90 4.73
C LEU A 51 4.54 -5.03 6.22
N ALA A 52 3.49 -4.96 7.05
CA ALA A 52 3.52 -5.27 8.47
C ALA A 52 3.48 -6.79 8.72
N VAL A 53 2.90 -7.53 7.78
CA VAL A 53 2.66 -8.97 7.80
C VAL A 53 3.38 -9.67 6.65
N SER A 54 3.36 -11.00 6.60
CA SER A 54 3.86 -11.73 5.42
C SER A 54 2.96 -11.49 4.20
N MET A 55 3.46 -11.72 2.98
CA MET A 55 2.64 -11.63 1.76
C MET A 55 1.48 -12.64 1.76
N ASP A 56 1.71 -13.85 2.29
CA ASP A 56 0.68 -14.88 2.44
C ASP A 56 -0.43 -14.41 3.40
N GLU A 57 -0.06 -13.82 4.54
CA GLU A 57 -1.02 -13.27 5.48
C GLU A 57 -1.76 -12.07 4.89
N ALA A 58 -1.08 -11.16 4.19
CA ALA A 58 -1.70 -10.05 3.49
C ALA A 58 -2.78 -10.53 2.50
N SER A 59 -2.56 -11.65 1.81
CA SER A 59 -3.54 -12.25 0.90
C SER A 59 -4.81 -12.75 1.59
N ARG A 60 -4.73 -13.07 2.89
CA ARG A 60 -5.85 -13.56 3.69
C ARG A 60 -6.59 -12.46 4.42
N ILE A 61 -5.87 -11.46 4.93
CA ILE A 61 -6.44 -10.46 5.84
C ILE A 61 -6.72 -9.12 5.16
N CYS A 62 -6.15 -8.81 4.00
CA CYS A 62 -6.50 -7.57 3.28
C CYS A 62 -8.00 -7.60 2.91
N ASN A 63 -8.71 -6.53 3.24
CA ASN A 63 -10.13 -6.37 2.91
C ASN A 63 -10.37 -5.65 1.58
N GLU A 64 -9.31 -5.36 0.82
CA GLU A 64 -9.38 -4.76 -0.53
C GLU A 64 -10.15 -3.43 -0.57
N CYS A 65 -10.10 -2.64 0.52
CA CYS A 65 -10.87 -1.41 0.69
C CYS A 65 -10.44 -0.22 -0.20
N LEU A 66 -9.37 -0.36 -0.99
CA LEU A 66 -8.78 0.68 -1.85
C LEU A 66 -8.29 1.97 -1.15
N ALA A 67 -8.42 2.07 0.19
CA ALA A 67 -8.10 3.29 0.92
C ALA A 67 -6.63 3.71 0.76
N CYS A 68 -5.69 2.76 0.72
CA CYS A 68 -4.28 3.05 0.52
C CYS A 68 -3.98 3.66 -0.86
N GLU A 69 -4.68 3.24 -1.92
CA GLU A 69 -4.58 3.81 -3.27
C GLU A 69 -5.18 5.21 -3.30
N ILE A 70 -6.44 5.36 -2.90
CA ILE A 70 -7.17 6.64 -2.96
C ILE A 70 -6.44 7.73 -2.17
N HIS A 71 -5.98 7.43 -0.96
CA HIS A 71 -5.26 8.41 -0.15
C HIS A 71 -3.87 8.72 -0.72
N CYS A 72 -3.18 7.76 -1.35
CA CYS A 72 -1.92 8.03 -2.04
C CYS A 72 -2.12 8.86 -3.30
N GLU A 73 -3.25 8.69 -3.99
CA GLU A 73 -3.62 9.46 -5.18
C GLU A 73 -3.90 10.94 -4.82
N TRP A 74 -4.67 11.19 -3.76
CA TRP A 74 -5.10 12.55 -3.39
C TRP A 74 -4.11 13.31 -2.52
N SER A 75 -3.32 12.62 -1.71
CA SER A 75 -2.45 13.26 -0.70
C SER A 75 -1.02 12.72 -0.71
N GLY A 76 -0.69 11.82 -1.65
CA GLY A 76 0.62 11.21 -1.80
C GLY A 76 1.24 11.51 -3.16
N GLY A 77 2.19 10.65 -3.55
CA GLY A 77 2.91 10.75 -4.82
C GLY A 77 2.30 9.86 -5.92
N LYS A 78 1.06 9.39 -5.77
CA LYS A 78 0.42 8.44 -6.71
C LYS A 78 1.27 7.16 -6.88
N ALA A 79 1.82 6.70 -5.77
CA ALA A 79 2.78 5.60 -5.70
C ALA A 79 2.12 4.23 -5.46
N VAL A 80 0.87 4.21 -4.97
CA VAL A 80 0.13 2.98 -4.70
C VAL A 80 -0.87 2.76 -5.83
N LYS A 81 -0.90 1.55 -6.38
CA LYS A 81 -1.89 1.10 -7.37
C LYS A 81 -2.50 -0.21 -6.90
N VAL A 82 -3.82 -0.32 -6.95
CA VAL A 82 -4.52 -1.60 -6.80
C VAL A 82 -5.01 -2.03 -8.19
N VAL A 83 -4.60 -3.22 -8.61
CA VAL A 83 -5.02 -3.85 -9.86
C VAL A 83 -6.16 -4.81 -9.51
N VAL A 84 -7.36 -4.47 -9.96
CA VAL A 84 -8.57 -5.27 -9.79
C VAL A 84 -8.75 -6.16 -11.03
N PRO A 85 -9.05 -7.46 -10.89
CA PRO A 85 -9.39 -8.32 -12.01
C PRO A 85 -10.81 -7.98 -12.50
N LEU A 86 -10.90 -7.25 -13.62
CA LEU A 86 -12.16 -6.98 -14.32
C LEU A 86 -12.42 -8.04 -15.41
#